data_AF-A0A846VAE9-F1
#
_entry.id   AF-A0A846VAE9-F1
#
_cell.length_a   1.000
_cell.length_b   1.000
_cell.length_c   1.000
_cell.angle_alpha   90.00
_cell.angle_beta   90.00
_cell.angle_gamma   90.00
#
_symmetry.space_group_name_H-M   'P 1'
#
loop_
_entity.id
_entity.type
_entity.pdbx_description
1 polymer ?
#
loop_
_entity_poly.entity_id
_entity_poly.type
_entity_poly.pdbx_seq_one_letter_code
_entity_poly.pdbx_strand_id
1 'polypeptide(L)'
;MIDHERSNGIGLNDQLASDRAKAMAFYVGDARGVLAPPDVDGRSKIVSKELMEVVEWAMPVFMRMYCGTDDIVKFEPEAMGDEKACNDATEYCSYLLHRKNPGFVVLHDAIKSALITRIGVVKAYCDERWDERQEYYENLSQVDV
;
A
#
# COMPACT_ATOMS: atom_id res chain seq x y z
N MET A 1 -14.48 -7.16 24.29
CA MET A 1 -15.50 -6.35 23.60
C MET A 1 -15.07 -6.09 22.15
N ILE A 2 -13.90 -5.47 21.93
CA ILE A 2 -13.34 -5.22 20.59
C ILE A 2 -13.19 -6.50 19.75
N ASP A 3 -12.72 -7.62 20.32
CA ASP A 3 -12.53 -8.86 19.54
C ASP A 3 -13.85 -9.52 19.11
N HIS A 4 -14.92 -9.34 19.88
CA HIS A 4 -16.25 -9.83 19.52
C HIS A 4 -16.86 -9.01 18.37
N GLU A 5 -16.65 -7.69 18.39
CA GLU A 5 -17.07 -6.81 17.28
C GLU A 5 -16.30 -7.09 16.00
N ARG A 6 -15.00 -7.40 16.11
CA ARG A 6 -14.18 -7.84 14.96
C ARG A 6 -14.67 -9.17 14.38
N SER A 7 -15.03 -10.12 15.24
CA SER A 7 -15.58 -11.43 14.84
C SER A 7 -16.88 -11.34 14.04
N ASN A 8 -17.70 -10.33 14.33
CA ASN A 8 -18.94 -10.05 13.60
C ASN A 8 -18.73 -9.23 12.31
N GLY A 9 -17.50 -8.83 12.00
CA GLY A 9 -17.18 -8.14 10.74
C GLY A 9 -17.28 -9.09 9.54
N ILE A 10 -18.02 -8.67 8.51
CA ILE A 10 -18.09 -9.40 7.22
C ILE A 10 -16.68 -9.54 6.66
N GLY A 11 -16.29 -10.77 6.34
CA GLY A 11 -14.99 -11.10 5.75
C GLY A 11 -13.93 -11.66 6.70
N LEU A 12 -14.11 -11.61 8.03
CA LEU A 12 -13.16 -12.19 8.99
C LEU A 12 -13.34 -13.71 9.16
N ASN A 13 -14.59 -14.20 9.20
CA ASN A 13 -14.94 -15.61 9.45
C ASN A 13 -15.63 -16.29 8.25
N ASP A 14 -15.44 -15.77 7.03
CA ASP A 14 -16.08 -16.26 5.82
C ASP A 14 -15.15 -17.14 4.96
N GLN A 15 -15.67 -17.82 3.94
CA GLN A 15 -14.91 -18.62 2.97
C GLN A 15 -13.73 -17.83 2.38
N LEU A 16 -13.90 -16.52 2.17
CA LEU A 16 -12.85 -15.61 1.72
C LEU A 16 -11.64 -15.58 2.67
N ALA A 17 -11.83 -15.73 3.99
CA ALA A 17 -10.72 -15.77 4.93
C ALA A 17 -9.86 -17.02 4.78
N SER A 18 -10.51 -18.18 4.59
CA SER A 18 -9.82 -19.45 4.28
C SER A 18 -9.05 -19.37 2.97
N ASP A 19 -9.67 -18.79 1.93
CA ASP A 19 -9.02 -18.60 0.63
C ASP A 19 -7.78 -17.69 0.72
N ARG A 20 -7.86 -16.60 1.50
CA ARG A 20 -6.70 -15.72 1.72
C ARG A 20 -5.58 -16.41 2.48
N ALA A 21 -5.91 -17.20 3.52
CA ALA A 21 -4.91 -17.97 4.26
C ALA A 21 -4.21 -18.98 3.34
N LYS A 22 -4.98 -19.66 2.47
CA LYS A 22 -4.44 -20.59 1.48
C LYS A 22 -3.54 -19.88 0.46
N ALA A 23 -3.97 -18.74 -0.08
CA ALA A 23 -3.17 -17.97 -1.03
C ALA A 23 -1.86 -17.47 -0.42
N MET A 24 -1.88 -17.03 0.84
CA MET A 24 -0.68 -16.66 1.58
C MET A 24 0.27 -17.86 1.77
N ALA A 25 -0.25 -19.05 2.08
CA ALA A 25 0.56 -20.26 2.20
C ALA A 25 1.26 -20.63 0.88
N PHE A 26 0.57 -20.51 -0.26
CA PHE A 26 1.18 -20.71 -1.59
C PHE A 26 2.26 -19.66 -1.91
N TYR A 27 2.04 -18.41 -1.51
CA TYR A 27 3.00 -17.34 -1.75
C TYR A 27 4.27 -17.51 -0.90
N VAL A 28 4.14 -17.85 0.39
CA VAL A 28 5.28 -18.08 1.28
C VAL A 28 5.99 -19.41 0.94
N GLY A 29 5.26 -20.38 0.40
CA GLY A 29 5.71 -21.75 0.22
C GLY A 29 5.70 -22.55 1.53
N ASP A 30 4.70 -22.32 2.38
CA ASP A 30 4.55 -23.04 3.65
C ASP A 30 4.09 -24.48 3.37
N ALA A 31 4.85 -25.46 3.85
CA ALA A 31 4.66 -26.89 3.59
C ALA A 31 3.52 -27.49 4.44
N ARG A 32 2.32 -26.90 4.35
CA ARG A 32 1.15 -27.27 5.15
C ARG A 32 -0.05 -27.57 4.28
N GLY A 33 -0.97 -28.38 4.80
CA GLY A 33 -2.20 -28.74 4.11
C GLY A 33 -1.92 -29.42 2.76
N VAL A 34 -2.41 -28.81 1.67
CA VAL A 34 -2.25 -29.35 0.30
C VAL A 34 -0.79 -29.32 -0.17
N LEU A 35 0.04 -28.45 0.41
CA LEU A 35 1.48 -28.35 0.11
C LEU A 35 2.34 -29.24 1.02
N ALA A 36 1.73 -30.00 1.92
CA ALA A 36 2.47 -30.88 2.81
C ALA A 36 3.15 -32.00 1.99
N PRO A 37 4.46 -32.23 2.20
CA PRO A 37 5.14 -33.30 1.51
C PRO A 37 4.61 -34.66 1.98
N PRO A 38 4.63 -35.69 1.12
CA PRO A 38 4.17 -37.01 1.49
C PRO A 38 5.04 -37.59 2.61
N ASP A 39 4.42 -38.26 3.59
CA ASP A 39 5.09 -38.90 4.74
C ASP A 39 5.93 -40.15 4.37
N VAL A 40 6.11 -40.40 3.08
CA VAL A 40 6.87 -41.55 2.57
C VAL A 40 8.36 -41.22 2.53
N ASP A 41 9.14 -42.06 3.18
CA ASP A 41 10.59 -41.88 3.26
C ASP A 41 11.26 -41.94 1.87
N GLY A 42 12.22 -41.05 1.63
CA GLY A 42 12.89 -40.91 0.33
C GLY A 42 12.14 -40.11 -0.75
N ARG A 43 10.96 -39.53 -0.45
CA ARG A 43 10.29 -38.57 -1.36
C ARG A 43 10.76 -37.13 -1.14
N SER A 44 10.71 -36.35 -2.21
CA SER A 44 11.06 -34.92 -2.15
C SER A 44 10.12 -34.15 -1.24
N LYS A 45 10.68 -33.26 -0.42
CA LYS A 45 9.94 -32.38 0.50
C LYS A 45 9.90 -30.92 0.02
N ILE A 46 10.30 -30.67 -1.22
CA ILE A 46 10.44 -29.32 -1.77
C ILE A 46 9.05 -28.80 -2.16
N VAL A 47 8.74 -27.58 -1.72
CA VAL A 47 7.52 -26.85 -2.09
C VAL A 47 7.87 -25.82 -3.16
N SER A 48 7.18 -25.85 -4.30
CA SER A 48 7.33 -24.86 -5.37
C SER A 48 6.74 -23.51 -4.95
N LYS A 49 7.39 -22.41 -5.36
CA LYS A 49 6.97 -21.03 -5.07
C LYS A 49 6.54 -20.27 -6.34
N GLU A 50 5.90 -20.96 -7.27
CA GLU A 50 5.43 -20.36 -8.54
C GLU A 50 4.53 -19.13 -8.35
N LEU A 51 3.62 -19.15 -7.36
CA LEU A 51 2.77 -17.98 -7.09
C LEU A 51 3.60 -16.75 -6.72
N MET A 52 4.62 -16.93 -5.88
CA MET A 52 5.53 -15.86 -5.49
C MET A 52 6.26 -15.32 -6.72
N GLU A 53 6.81 -16.20 -7.56
CA GLU A 53 7.55 -15.81 -8.76
C GLU A 53 6.68 -14.99 -9.73
N VAL A 54 5.44 -15.43 -9.98
CA VAL A 54 4.52 -14.70 -10.86
C VAL A 54 4.15 -13.33 -10.28
N VAL A 55 3.89 -13.25 -8.98
CA VAL A 55 3.57 -11.99 -8.30
C VAL A 55 4.75 -11.03 -8.37
N GLU A 56 5.95 -11.47 -7.98
CA GLU A 56 7.15 -10.61 -8.01
C GLU A 56 7.52 -10.20 -9.44
N TRP A 57 7.26 -11.03 -10.44
CA TRP A 57 7.46 -10.67 -11.84
C TRP A 57 6.47 -9.60 -12.33
N ALA A 58 5.20 -9.66 -11.89
CA ALA A 58 4.18 -8.70 -12.26
C ALA A 58 4.32 -7.35 -11.54
N MET A 59 4.86 -7.34 -10.32
CA MET A 59 4.98 -6.14 -9.48
C MET A 59 5.67 -4.94 -10.18
N PRO A 60 6.85 -5.09 -10.81
CA PRO A 60 7.51 -3.99 -11.52
C PRO A 60 6.68 -3.38 -12.65
N VAL A 61 5.85 -4.17 -13.33
CA VAL A 61 4.99 -3.69 -14.41
C VAL A 61 3.93 -2.76 -13.84
N PHE A 62 3.24 -3.18 -12.77
CA PHE A 62 2.23 -2.36 -12.11
C PHE A 62 2.84 -1.11 -11.45
N MET A 63 3.99 -1.25 -10.79
CA MET A 63 4.67 -0.09 -10.18
C MET A 63 5.08 0.95 -11.23
N ARG A 64 5.54 0.53 -12.42
CA ARG A 64 5.81 1.47 -13.50
C ARG A 64 4.55 2.14 -14.05
N MET A 65 3.45 1.41 -14.14
CA MET A 65 2.18 1.99 -14.63
C MET A 65 1.61 3.03 -13.67
N TYR A 66 1.71 2.81 -12.35
CA TYR A 66 1.09 3.67 -11.34
C TYR A 66 2.02 4.69 -10.68
N CYS A 67 3.33 4.43 -10.65
CA CYS A 67 4.34 5.31 -10.03
C CYS A 67 5.39 5.80 -11.04
N GLY A 68 5.23 5.52 -12.34
CA GLY A 68 6.18 5.92 -13.38
C GLY A 68 6.03 7.36 -13.84
N THR A 69 4.93 8.03 -13.50
CA THR A 69 4.69 9.44 -13.80
C THR A 69 4.88 10.29 -12.55
N ASP A 70 5.44 11.49 -12.73
CA ASP A 70 5.56 12.47 -11.63
C ASP A 70 4.17 12.92 -11.14
N ASP A 71 3.20 12.95 -12.05
CA ASP A 71 1.79 13.23 -11.76
C ASP A 71 0.99 11.93 -11.60
N ILE A 72 0.62 11.60 -10.36
CA ILE A 72 -0.21 10.41 -10.06
C ILE A 72 -1.69 10.69 -10.36
N VAL A 73 -2.14 11.93 -10.14
CA VAL A 73 -3.49 12.39 -10.39
C VAL A 73 -3.41 13.69 -11.16
N LYS A 74 -4.13 13.81 -12.27
CA LYS A 74 -4.21 15.03 -13.06
C LYS A 74 -5.63 15.58 -13.02
N PHE A 75 -5.76 16.85 -12.64
CA PHE A 75 -7.03 17.57 -12.73
C PHE A 75 -7.10 18.32 -14.06
N GLU A 76 -8.20 18.15 -14.78
CA GLU A 76 -8.43 18.83 -16.06
C GLU A 76 -9.40 20.01 -15.85
N PRO A 77 -9.12 21.18 -16.44
CA PRO A 77 -9.98 22.36 -16.31
C PRO A 77 -11.25 22.21 -17.16
N GLU A 78 -12.41 22.52 -16.58
CA GLU A 78 -13.70 22.50 -17.29
C GLU A 78 -14.09 23.88 -17.85
N ALA A 79 -13.64 24.98 -17.21
CA ALA A 79 -13.95 26.34 -17.61
C ALA A 79 -12.68 27.20 -17.84
N MET A 80 -12.86 28.28 -18.63
CA MET A 80 -11.79 29.23 -18.91
C MET A 80 -11.42 30.00 -17.62
N GLY A 81 -10.19 29.83 -17.16
CA GLY A 81 -9.68 30.43 -15.91
C GLY A 81 -9.30 29.42 -14.83
N ASP A 82 -9.75 28.16 -14.93
CA ASP A 82 -9.48 27.13 -13.92
C ASP A 82 -8.11 26.43 -14.09
N GLU A 83 -7.43 26.68 -15.21
CA GLU A 83 -6.15 26.05 -15.56
C GLU A 83 -5.12 26.14 -14.42
N LYS A 84 -5.02 27.31 -13.79
CA LYS A 84 -4.07 27.53 -12.69
C LYS A 84 -4.46 26.70 -11.46
N ALA A 85 -5.73 26.71 -11.07
CA ALA A 85 -6.20 25.97 -9.91
C ALA A 85 -6.04 24.45 -10.10
N CYS A 86 -6.32 23.94 -11.30
CA CYS A 86 -6.11 22.53 -11.64
C CYS A 86 -4.64 22.12 -11.60
N ASN A 87 -3.74 22.99 -12.07
CA ASN A 87 -2.30 22.75 -12.00
C ASN A 87 -1.80 22.75 -10.54
N ASP A 88 -2.18 23.77 -9.75
CA ASP A 88 -1.81 23.87 -8.34
C ASP A 88 -2.31 22.64 -7.53
N ALA A 89 -3.54 22.18 -7.81
CA ALA A 89 -4.11 20.99 -7.18
C ALA A 89 -3.39 19.69 -7.58
N THR A 90 -3.04 19.55 -8.85
CA THR A 90 -2.27 18.41 -9.39
C THR A 90 -0.91 18.33 -8.69
N GLU A 91 -0.17 19.43 -8.67
CA GLU A 91 1.16 19.50 -8.04
C GLU A 91 1.09 19.24 -6.54
N TYR A 92 0.08 19.80 -5.85
CA TYR A 92 -0.09 19.60 -4.41
C TYR A 92 -0.39 18.14 -4.05
N CYS A 93 -1.25 17.46 -4.83
CA CYS A 93 -1.55 16.04 -4.59
C CYS A 93 -0.33 15.16 -4.80
N SER A 94 0.44 15.40 -5.86
CA SER A 94 1.71 14.71 -6.12
C SER A 94 2.72 14.96 -5.00
N TYR A 95 2.84 16.20 -4.51
CA TYR A 95 3.69 16.53 -3.37
C TYR A 95 3.26 15.79 -2.09
N LEU A 96 1.96 15.78 -1.78
CA LEU A 96 1.44 15.12 -0.57
C LEU A 96 1.73 13.61 -0.59
N LEU A 97 1.56 12.97 -1.75
CA LEU A 97 1.72 11.53 -1.88
C LEU A 97 3.19 11.09 -1.91
N HIS A 98 4.06 11.84 -2.59
CA HIS A 98 5.48 11.49 -2.73
C HIS A 98 6.37 12.00 -1.60
N ARG A 99 6.08 13.19 -1.07
CA ARG A 99 7.00 13.90 -0.15
C ARG A 99 6.53 13.91 1.30
N LYS A 100 5.22 14.03 1.54
CA LYS A 100 4.66 13.97 2.91
C LYS A 100 4.37 12.54 3.36
N ASN A 101 4.02 11.67 2.42
CA ASN A 101 3.74 10.25 2.68
C ASN A 101 4.73 9.36 1.92
N PRO A 102 4.93 8.10 2.35
CA PRO A 102 5.68 7.12 1.58
C PRO A 102 4.78 6.50 0.49
N GLY A 103 4.26 7.31 -0.43
CA GLY A 103 3.24 6.90 -1.41
C GLY A 103 3.63 5.70 -2.26
N PHE A 104 4.89 5.62 -2.69
CA PHE A 104 5.41 4.45 -3.40
C PHE A 104 5.27 3.15 -2.60
N VAL A 105 5.63 3.18 -1.32
CA VAL A 105 5.56 1.99 -0.44
C VAL A 105 4.10 1.61 -0.19
N VAL A 106 3.24 2.60 0.03
CA VAL A 106 1.80 2.36 0.23
C VAL A 106 1.18 1.69 -0.99
N LEU A 107 1.48 2.19 -2.20
CA LEU A 107 0.99 1.61 -3.45
C LEU A 107 1.58 0.22 -3.70
N HIS A 108 2.88 0.04 -3.47
CA HIS A 108 3.54 -1.25 -3.56
C HIS A 108 2.86 -2.30 -2.67
N ASP A 109 2.67 -2.00 -1.40
CA ASP A 109 2.10 -2.94 -0.43
C ASP A 109 0.62 -3.21 -0.72
N ALA A 110 -0.12 -2.20 -1.17
CA ALA A 110 -1.52 -2.35 -1.56
C ALA A 110 -1.68 -3.26 -2.78
N ILE A 111 -0.90 -3.04 -3.84
CA ILE A 111 -0.91 -3.85 -5.06
C ILE A 111 -0.47 -5.28 -4.74
N LYS A 112 0.61 -5.44 -3.97
CA LYS A 112 1.10 -6.76 -3.56
C LYS A 112 0.06 -7.54 -2.75
N SER A 113 -0.59 -6.87 -1.80
CA SER A 113 -1.68 -7.47 -1.01
C SER A 113 -2.85 -7.89 -1.90
N ALA A 114 -3.21 -7.06 -2.88
CA ALA A 114 -4.26 -7.36 -3.84
C ALA A 114 -3.92 -8.57 -4.73
N LEU A 115 -2.69 -8.68 -5.21
CA LEU A 115 -2.24 -9.81 -6.04
C LEU A 115 -2.24 -11.13 -5.27
N ILE A 116 -1.85 -11.12 -3.99
CA ILE A 116 -1.79 -12.33 -3.16
C ILE A 116 -3.17 -12.72 -2.64
N THR A 117 -3.89 -11.78 -2.03
CA THR A 117 -5.09 -12.05 -1.24
C THR A 117 -6.40 -11.69 -1.95
N ARG A 118 -6.32 -11.25 -3.21
CA ARG A 118 -7.44 -10.70 -4.02
C ARG A 118 -8.05 -9.42 -3.47
N ILE A 119 -7.46 -8.81 -2.43
CA ILE A 119 -7.89 -7.55 -1.84
C ILE A 119 -6.69 -6.74 -1.35
N GLY A 120 -6.67 -5.45 -1.66
CA GLY A 120 -5.73 -4.48 -1.10
C GLY A 120 -6.52 -3.40 -0.38
N VAL A 121 -6.15 -3.05 0.85
CA VAL A 121 -6.84 -2.04 1.65
C VAL A 121 -5.86 -0.92 2.00
N VAL A 122 -6.20 0.30 1.63
CA VAL A 122 -5.44 1.51 1.96
C VAL A 122 -6.36 2.44 2.74
N LYS A 123 -5.85 2.96 3.87
CA LYS A 123 -6.57 3.95 4.68
C LYS A 123 -5.84 5.27 4.62
N ALA A 124 -6.52 6.29 4.10
CA ALA A 124 -6.09 7.69 4.20
C ALA A 124 -6.94 8.40 5.26
N TYR A 125 -6.30 9.27 6.05
CA TYR A 125 -6.96 10.14 7.00
C TYR A 125 -6.21 11.46 7.08
N CYS A 126 -6.92 12.55 7.34
CA CYS A 126 -6.30 13.83 7.67
C CYS A 126 -6.10 13.87 9.19
N ASP A 127 -4.86 14.08 9.64
CA ASP A 127 -4.58 14.31 11.06
C ASP A 127 -4.86 15.78 11.36
N GLU A 128 -5.77 16.06 12.30
CA GLU A 128 -6.13 17.42 12.74
C GLU A 128 -5.14 17.97 13.78
N ARG A 129 -4.00 17.30 14.01
CA ARG A 129 -2.99 17.75 14.95
C ARG A 129 -2.30 19.03 14.47
N TRP A 130 -2.52 20.10 15.23
CA TRP A 130 -1.76 21.34 15.16
C TRP A 130 -0.46 21.15 15.95
N ASP A 131 0.68 21.19 15.26
CA ASP A 131 2.01 21.18 15.88
C ASP A 131 2.46 22.65 16.07
N GLU A 132 2.21 23.20 17.26
CA GLU A 132 2.68 24.55 17.61
C GLU A 132 4.18 24.50 17.98
N ARG A 133 5.03 24.95 17.06
CA ARG A 133 6.46 25.16 17.31
C ARG A 133 6.71 26.61 17.71
N GLN A 134 6.92 26.86 19.01
CA GLN A 134 7.43 28.15 19.48
C GLN A 134 8.97 28.12 19.42
N GLU A 135 9.55 28.88 18.50
CA GLU A 135 10.99 29.11 18.44
C GLU A 135 11.32 30.45 19.10
N TYR A 136 12.07 30.41 20.21
CA TYR A 136 12.58 31.60 20.87
C TYR A 136 13.96 31.92 20.30
N TYR A 137 14.07 33.07 19.64
CA TYR A 137 15.34 33.58 19.15
C TYR A 137 15.89 34.62 20.15
N GLU A 138 17.00 34.29 20.81
CA GLU A 138 17.76 35.25 21.61
C GLU A 138 19.07 35.61 20.89
N ASN A 139 19.38 36.91 20.80
CA ASN A 139 20.54 37.52 20.11
C ASN A 139 20.45 37.69 18.58
N LEU A 140 19.32 38.14 18.05
CA LEU A 140 19.25 38.70 16.69
C LEU A 140 20.07 40.00 16.63
N SER A 141 21.28 39.94 16.05
CA SER A 141 22.06 41.14 15.71
C SER A 141 21.44 41.85 14.51
N GLN A 142 21.55 43.17 14.47
CA GLN A 142 20.81 44.11 13.60
C GLN A 142 21.05 43.97 12.08
N VAL A 143 21.75 42.94 11.61
CA VAL A 143 22.17 42.77 10.21
C VAL A 143 21.22 41.86 9.42
N ASP A 144 20.35 41.10 10.08
CA ASP A 144 19.45 40.13 9.43
C ASP A 144 17.96 40.53 9.55
N VAL A 145 17.63 41.81 9.35
CA VAL A 145 16.25 42.31 9.19
C VAL A 145 16.03 42.84 7.78
#